data_AF-R6P5N2-F1
#
_entry.id   AF-R6P5N2-F1
#
_cell.length_a   1.000
_cell.length_b   1.000
_cell.length_c   1.000
_cell.angle_alpha   90.00
_cell.angle_beta   90.00
_cell.angle_gamma   90.00
#
_symmetry.space_group_name_H-M   'P 1'
#
loop_
_entity.id
_entity.type
_entity.pdbx_description
1 polymer ?
#
loop_
_entity_poly.entity_id
_entity_poly.type
_entity_poly.pdbx_seq_one_letter_code
_entity_poly.pdbx_strand_id
1 'polypeptide(L)'
;MAYLLNSDQSAINWYQNVDRGEKDNVPTLNSEHYTVYKNNNGYTNILLGDVNDDGKVDRKDAVLILKNISGISLDKFSTENADYNGDGAINSLDVIAIMKNL
;
A
#
# COMPACT_ATOMS: atom_id res chain seq x y z
N MET A 1 10.86 1.62 -4.94
CA MET A 1 11.96 0.78 -4.41
C MET A 1 11.37 -0.05 -3.27
N ALA A 2 11.39 -1.39 -3.36
CA ALA A 2 10.98 -2.28 -2.28
C ALA A 2 12.20 -2.57 -1.40
N TYR A 3 12.03 -2.55 -0.07
CA TYR A 3 13.15 -2.59 0.86
C TYR A 3 13.19 -3.92 1.61
N LEU A 4 14.42 -4.45 1.71
CA LEU A 4 14.80 -5.62 2.50
C LEU A 4 14.55 -5.39 3.99
N LEU A 5 13.74 -6.24 4.62
CA LEU A 5 13.90 -6.50 6.05
C LEU A 5 15.14 -7.39 6.24
N ASN A 6 16.05 -6.95 7.12
CA ASN A 6 17.16 -7.71 7.72
C ASN A 6 18.61 -7.54 7.21
N SER A 7 18.93 -6.49 6.45
CA SER A 7 20.31 -6.04 6.17
C SER A 7 21.30 -7.09 5.63
N ASP A 8 20.84 -8.25 5.17
CA ASP A 8 21.67 -9.30 4.59
C ASP A 8 21.37 -9.43 3.09
N GLN A 9 22.37 -9.07 2.30
CA GLN A 9 22.26 -8.83 0.86
C GLN A 9 22.50 -10.11 0.04
N SER A 10 22.35 -11.29 0.65
CA SER A 10 22.49 -12.58 -0.03
C SER A 10 21.11 -13.20 -0.31
N ALA A 11 20.60 -12.89 -1.51
CA ALA A 11 19.63 -13.68 -2.27
C ALA A 11 18.64 -14.54 -1.45
N ILE A 12 17.53 -13.95 -1.00
CA ILE A 12 16.14 -14.43 -1.17
C ILE A 12 15.22 -13.29 -0.70
N ASN A 13 14.33 -12.82 -1.59
CA ASN A 13 13.31 -11.81 -1.28
C ASN A 13 12.19 -12.49 -0.46
N TRP A 14 12.23 -12.40 0.87
CA TRP A 14 11.18 -12.97 1.72
C TRP A 14 10.04 -11.96 1.91
N TYR A 15 8.86 -12.33 1.42
CA TYR A 15 7.58 -11.76 1.81
C TYR A 15 7.33 -12.13 3.28
N GLN A 16 7.04 -11.17 4.16
CA GLN A 16 6.70 -11.46 5.56
C GLN A 16 5.51 -10.60 6.00
N ASN A 17 4.61 -11.21 6.76
CA ASN A 17 3.43 -10.56 7.33
C ASN A 17 3.84 -9.74 8.55
N VAL A 18 4.22 -8.49 8.35
CA VAL A 18 4.68 -7.62 9.45
C VAL A 18 3.49 -7.26 10.36
N ASP A 19 2.29 -7.08 9.78
CA ASP A 19 1.15 -6.48 10.50
C ASP A 19 -0.17 -7.29 10.46
N ARG A 20 -0.25 -8.40 9.73
CA ARG A 20 -1.51 -9.16 9.52
C ARG A 20 -1.71 -10.40 10.39
N GLY A 21 -0.91 -10.57 11.44
CA GLY A 21 -1.13 -11.58 12.48
C GLY A 21 -0.79 -13.03 12.11
N GLU A 22 -0.44 -13.31 10.86
CA GLU A 22 -0.02 -14.64 10.40
C GLU A 22 1.50 -14.79 10.57
N LYS A 23 1.91 -15.40 11.69
CA LYS A 23 3.29 -15.84 11.89
C LYS A 23 3.43 -17.26 11.36
N ASP A 24 4.04 -17.40 10.20
CA ASP A 24 4.49 -18.71 9.75
C ASP A 24 5.56 -19.26 10.71
N ASN A 25 5.48 -20.55 11.03
CA ASN A 25 6.44 -21.24 11.90
C ASN A 25 7.80 -21.45 11.24
N VAL A 26 7.91 -21.22 9.93
CA VAL A 26 9.12 -21.30 9.11
C VAL A 26 9.06 -20.20 8.05
N PRO A 27 10.19 -19.70 7.51
CA PRO A 27 10.16 -18.80 6.37
C PRO A 27 9.58 -19.55 5.16
N THR A 28 8.36 -19.22 4.74
CA THR A 28 7.70 -19.82 3.57
C THR A 28 7.39 -18.75 2.52
N LEU A 29 7.87 -18.96 1.30
CA LEU A 29 7.47 -18.14 0.15
C LEU A 29 6.20 -18.74 -0.44
N ASN A 30 5.04 -18.21 -0.06
CA ASN A 30 3.79 -18.57 -0.70
C ASN A 30 3.02 -17.31 -1.12
N SER A 31 2.08 -17.46 -2.05
CA SER A 31 1.23 -16.36 -2.55
C SER A 31 0.26 -15.80 -1.50
N GLU A 32 0.21 -16.37 -0.30
CA GLU A 32 -0.60 -15.92 0.83
C GLU A 32 0.11 -14.79 1.60
N HIS A 33 1.41 -14.56 1.35
CA HIS A 33 2.15 -13.45 1.95
C HIS A 33 1.99 -12.14 1.16
N TYR A 34 1.84 -11.04 1.89
CA TYR A 34 1.65 -9.71 1.33
C TYR A 34 2.98 -9.04 0.96
N THR A 35 2.95 -8.16 -0.05
CA THR A 35 4.08 -7.27 -0.36
C THR A 35 4.37 -6.36 0.83
N VAL A 36 5.65 -6.12 1.13
CA VAL A 36 6.08 -5.22 2.20
C VAL A 36 6.71 -3.95 1.59
N TYR A 37 6.27 -2.80 2.06
CA TYR A 37 6.73 -1.47 1.71
C TYR A 37 7.45 -0.84 2.89
N LYS A 38 8.50 -0.03 2.65
CA LYS A 38 9.15 0.74 3.71
C LYS A 38 8.52 2.12 3.80
N ASN A 39 8.29 2.56 5.02
CA ASN A 39 7.87 3.93 5.32
C ASN A 39 8.77 4.51 6.43
N ASN A 40 8.43 5.71 6.90
CA ASN A 40 9.19 6.38 7.96
C ASN A 40 9.12 5.66 9.32
N ASN A 41 8.11 4.79 9.52
CA ASN A 41 7.86 4.08 10.76
C ASN A 41 8.36 2.62 10.73
N GLY A 42 9.07 2.21 9.67
CA GLY A 42 9.56 0.85 9.48
C GLY A 42 9.05 0.23 8.19
N TYR A 43 8.30 -0.86 8.33
CA TYR A 43 7.76 -1.65 7.23
C TYR A 43 6.25 -1.78 7.39
N THR A 44 5.54 -1.84 6.27
CA THR A 44 4.08 -1.99 6.24
C THR A 44 3.67 -2.84 5.05
N ASN A 45 2.54 -3.53 5.15
CA ASN A 45 1.91 -4.19 4.01
C ASN A 45 0.97 -3.26 3.21
N ILE A 46 0.90 -1.98 3.58
CA ILE A 46 0.08 -0.96 2.92
C ILE A 46 0.86 -0.29 1.79
N LEU A 47 0.32 -0.39 0.57
CA LEU A 47 0.75 0.45 -0.54
C LEU A 47 -0.05 1.75 -0.52
N LEU A 48 0.51 2.81 0.08
CA LEU A 48 -0.12 4.13 0.05
C LEU A 48 -0.40 4.56 -1.39
N GLY A 49 -1.65 4.95 -1.64
CA GLY A 49 -2.17 5.37 -2.95
C GLY A 49 -2.83 4.26 -3.76
N ASP A 50 -2.63 2.98 -3.45
CA ASP A 50 -3.32 1.86 -4.13
C ASP A 50 -4.67 1.60 -3.45
N VAL A 51 -5.65 2.46 -3.71
CA VAL A 51 -6.96 2.39 -3.05
C VAL A 51 -7.83 1.25 -3.57
N ASN A 52 -7.38 0.55 -4.61
CA ASN A 52 -8.11 -0.53 -5.25
C ASN A 52 -7.47 -1.90 -5.05
N ASP A 53 -6.39 -1.98 -4.29
CA ASP A 53 -5.54 -3.14 -4.02
C ASP A 53 -5.23 -3.97 -5.29
N ASP A 54 -4.85 -3.32 -6.40
CA ASP A 54 -4.33 -4.02 -7.60
C ASP A 54 -2.80 -4.13 -7.62
N GLY A 55 -2.14 -3.68 -6.55
CA GLY A 55 -0.70 -3.71 -6.35
C GLY A 55 0.02 -2.57 -7.06
N LYS A 56 -0.69 -1.57 -7.59
CA LYS A 56 -0.14 -0.43 -8.33
C LYS A 56 -0.78 0.86 -7.84
N VAL A 57 0.02 1.93 -7.86
CA VAL A 57 -0.49 3.30 -7.69
C VAL A 57 -0.56 3.91 -9.08
N ASP A 58 -1.76 4.09 -9.62
CA ASP A 58 -1.98 4.62 -10.95
C ASP A 58 -3.17 5.60 -11.03
N ARG A 59 -3.56 5.99 -12.26
CA ARG A 59 -4.65 6.97 -12.46
C ARG A 59 -6.02 6.43 -12.02
N LYS A 60 -6.22 5.11 -11.95
CA LYS A 60 -7.45 4.51 -11.47
C LYS A 60 -7.67 4.82 -10.00
N ASP A 61 -6.61 4.80 -9.20
CA ASP A 61 -6.67 5.15 -7.78
C ASP A 61 -7.11 6.59 -7.56
N ALA A 62 -6.49 7.51 -8.30
CA ALA A 62 -6.85 8.93 -8.29
C ALA A 62 -8.34 9.14 -8.63
N VAL A 63 -8.87 8.39 -9.60
CA VAL A 63 -10.30 8.42 -9.96
C VAL A 63 -11.18 7.84 -8.84
N LEU A 64 -10.76 6.76 -8.18
CA LEU A 64 -11.51 6.16 -7.09
C LEU A 64 -11.57 7.06 -5.86
N ILE A 65 -10.48 7.75 -5.52
CA ILE A 65 -10.48 8.76 -4.45
C ILE A 65 -11.47 9.88 -4.79
N LEU A 66 -11.45 10.40 -6.03
CA LEU A 66 -12.41 11.42 -6.48
C LEU A 66 -13.87 10.95 -6.37
N LYS A 67 -14.15 9.69 -6.70
CA LYS A 67 -15.49 9.10 -6.55
C LYS A 67 -15.90 9.00 -5.08
N ASN A 68 -15.00 8.53 -4.22
CA ASN A 68 -15.23 8.40 -2.78
C ASN A 68 -15.57 9.77 -2.15
N ILE A 69 -14.79 10.81 -2.41
CA ILE A 69 -15.05 12.16 -1.88
C ILE A 69 -16.33 12.79 -2.47
N SER A 70 -16.78 12.31 -3.62
CA SER A 70 -18.05 12.74 -4.24
C SER A 70 -19.28 11.97 -3.71
N GLY A 71 -19.08 11.06 -2.75
CA GLY A 71 -20.16 10.25 -2.17
C GLY A 71 -20.67 9.12 -3.08
N ILE A 72 -19.90 8.74 -4.11
CA ILE A 72 -20.23 7.60 -4.96
C ILE A 72 -19.86 6.31 -4.21
N SER A 73 -20.82 5.40 -4.05
CA SER A 73 -20.58 4.08 -3.47
C SER A 73 -19.60 3.28 -4.33
N LEU A 74 -18.58 2.70 -3.70
CA LEU A 74 -17.55 1.88 -4.34
C LEU A 74 -17.57 0.49 -3.72
N ASP A 75 -17.57 -0.54 -4.56
CA ASP A 75 -17.56 -1.94 -4.09
C ASP A 75 -16.20 -2.34 -3.49
N LYS A 76 -15.12 -1.68 -3.92
CA LYS A 76 -13.76 -1.87 -3.42
C LYS A 76 -13.07 -0.50 -3.30
N PHE A 77 -12.75 -0.11 -2.07
CA PHE A 77 -12.01 1.10 -1.77
C PHE A 77 -11.30 0.98 -0.41
N SER A 78 -9.97 1.06 -0.41
CA SER A 78 -9.13 0.97 0.79
C SER A 78 -8.89 2.37 1.35
N THR A 79 -9.66 2.76 2.37
CA THR A 79 -9.52 4.06 3.04
C THR A 79 -8.16 4.24 3.71
N GLU A 80 -7.55 3.15 4.18
CA GLU A 80 -6.19 3.14 4.74
C GLU A 80 -5.10 3.53 3.73
N ASN A 81 -5.35 3.35 2.43
CA ASN A 81 -4.41 3.67 1.36
C ASN A 81 -4.67 5.06 0.76
N ALA A 82 -5.77 5.72 1.12
CA ALA A 82 -6.28 6.89 0.38
C ALA A 82 -5.67 8.24 0.81
N ASP A 83 -5.18 8.35 2.05
CA ASP A 83 -4.41 9.50 2.55
C ASP A 83 -2.95 9.40 2.05
N TYR A 84 -2.77 9.68 0.77
CA TYR A 84 -1.49 9.52 0.09
C TYR A 84 -0.47 10.57 0.51
N ASN A 85 -0.93 11.78 0.84
CA ASN A 85 -0.04 12.87 1.27
C ASN A 85 0.29 12.82 2.78
N GLY A 86 -0.44 12.01 3.56
CA GLY A 86 -0.23 11.81 4.99
C GLY A 86 -0.68 13.00 5.86
N ASP A 87 -1.62 13.82 5.37
CA ASP A 87 -2.13 14.99 6.09
C ASP A 87 -3.30 14.66 7.05
N GLY A 88 -3.77 13.41 7.04
CA GLY A 88 -4.84 12.91 7.88
C GLY A 88 -6.24 13.08 7.28
N ALA A 89 -6.38 13.59 6.05
CA ALA A 89 -7.66 13.83 5.41
C ALA A 89 -7.70 13.31 3.96
N ILE A 90 -8.61 12.38 3.67
CA ILE A 90 -8.84 11.89 2.31
C ILE A 90 -9.55 12.97 1.48
N ASN A 91 -8.83 13.65 0.59
CA ASN A 91 -9.34 14.77 -0.19
C ASN A 91 -8.66 14.92 -1.58
N SER A 92 -8.90 16.03 -2.27
CA SER A 92 -8.36 16.27 -3.61
C SER A 92 -6.83 16.49 -3.63
N LEU A 93 -6.21 16.80 -2.50
CA LEU A 93 -4.76 16.91 -2.36
C LEU A 93 -4.08 15.54 -2.54
N ASP A 94 -4.69 14.44 -2.09
CA ASP A 94 -4.19 13.08 -2.32
C ASP A 94 -4.15 12.74 -3.80
N VAL A 95 -5.24 13.07 -4.51
CA VAL A 95 -5.38 12.89 -5.96
C VAL A 95 -4.27 13.64 -6.70
N ILE A 96 -4.02 14.90 -6.32
CA ILE A 96 -2.96 15.73 -6.91
C ILE A 96 -1.58 15.13 -6.60
N ALA A 97 -1.35 14.67 -5.37
CA ALA A 97 -0.08 14.10 -4.96
C ALA A 97 0.21 12.79 -5.71
N ILE A 98 -0.80 11.91 -5.90
CA ILE A 98 -0.66 10.72 -6.76
C ILE A 98 -0.30 11.15 -8.18
N MET A 99 -1.09 12.02 -8.81
CA MET A 99 -0.88 12.43 -10.20
C MET A 99 0.49 13.09 -10.46
N LYS A 100 1.09 13.73 -9.46
CA LYS A 100 2.44 14.32 -9.56
C LYS A 100 3.57 13.29 -9.50
N ASN A 101 3.33 12.13 -8.92
CA ASN A 101 4.33 11.07 -8.71
C ASN A 101 4.16 9.87 -9.66
N LEU A 102 3.24 9.97 -10.63
CA LEU A 102 3.08 9.03 -11.75
C LEU A 102 4.05 9.36 -12.90
#